data_AF-A0A257SEY9-F1
#
_entry.id   AF-A0A257SEY9-F1
#
_cell.length_a   1.000
_cell.length_b   1.000
_cell.length_c   1.000
_cell.angle_alpha   90.00
_cell.angle_beta   90.00
_cell.angle_gamma   90.00
#
_symmetry.space_group_name_H-M   'P 1'
#
loop_
_entity.id
_entity.type
_entity.pdbx_description
1 polymer ?
#
loop_
_entity_poly.entity_id
_entity_poly.type
_entity_poly.pdbx_seq_one_letter_code
_entity_poly.pdbx_strand_id
1 'polypeptide(L)'
;MADDKKLTTRAEDFSAWYNEVVLKAELADYSPVRGCMVIRPSGYGIWERMQRALDDKFKATGHQNAYFPLFIPQSYLEREAAHVEGFAPETAVV
;
A
#
# COMPACT_ATOMS: atom_id res chain seq x y z
N MET A 1 -3.83 -11.67 -28.77
CA MET A 1 -2.36 -11.79 -28.77
C MET A 1 -1.85 -10.51 -28.14
N ALA A 2 -1.38 -10.57 -26.90
CA ALA A 2 -0.87 -9.38 -26.21
C ALA A 2 0.32 -8.86 -27.02
N ASP A 3 0.25 -7.58 -27.40
CA ASP A 3 1.30 -6.85 -28.12
C ASP A 3 2.67 -7.17 -27.51
N ASP A 4 3.60 -7.64 -28.35
CA ASP A 4 4.99 -7.93 -28.04
C ASP A 4 5.80 -6.62 -27.88
N LYS A 5 5.24 -5.68 -27.12
CA LYS A 5 5.84 -4.38 -26.81
C LYS A 5 6.87 -4.57 -25.71
N LYS A 6 8.11 -4.74 -26.16
CA LYS A 6 9.36 -4.73 -25.40
C LYS A 6 9.24 -3.83 -24.16
N LEU A 7 9.47 -4.40 -22.98
CA LEU A 7 9.50 -3.68 -21.71
C LEU A 7 10.62 -2.64 -21.73
N THR A 8 10.36 -1.42 -21.24
CA THR A 8 11.41 -0.43 -21.01
C THR A 8 12.49 -1.03 -20.11
N THR A 9 13.77 -0.82 -20.41
CA THR A 9 14.82 -1.40 -19.56
C THR A 9 14.95 -0.59 -18.28
N ARG A 10 15.17 -1.28 -17.16
CA ARG A 10 15.33 -0.65 -15.84
C ARG A 10 16.42 0.43 -15.81
N ALA A 11 17.47 0.28 -16.61
CA ALA A 11 18.60 1.21 -16.66
C ALA A 11 18.34 2.47 -17.48
N GLU A 12 17.40 2.41 -18.43
CA GLU A 12 17.04 3.51 -19.32
C GLU A 12 16.03 4.45 -18.65
N ASP A 13 14.93 3.88 -18.13
CA ASP A 13 13.93 4.61 -17.37
C ASP A 13 13.30 3.68 -16.33
N PHE A 14 13.72 3.88 -15.08
CA PHE A 14 13.24 3.09 -13.95
C PHE A 14 11.74 3.31 -13.68
N SER A 15 11.26 4.55 -13.83
CA SER A 15 9.88 4.93 -13.53
C SER A 15 8.93 4.28 -14.53
N ALA A 16 9.25 4.35 -15.82
CA ALA A 16 8.48 3.68 -16.88
C ALA A 16 8.54 2.16 -16.69
N TRP A 17 9.73 1.59 -16.49
CA TRP A 17 9.91 0.16 -16.22
C TRP A 17 9.05 -0.32 -15.05
N TYR A 18 9.05 0.39 -13.92
CA TYR A 18 8.30 -0.01 -12.73
C TYR A 18 6.79 -0.04 -13.01
N ASN A 19 6.25 1.02 -13.60
CA ASN A 19 4.82 1.11 -13.94
C ASN A 19 4.43 0.01 -14.94
N GLU A 20 5.25 -0.21 -15.98
CA GLU A 20 5.01 -1.27 -16.96
C GLU A 20 5.04 -2.65 -16.32
N VAL A 21 5.99 -2.94 -15.43
CA VAL A 21 6.04 -4.24 -14.73
C VAL A 21 4.81 -4.45 -13.88
N VAL A 22 4.41 -3.45 -13.07
CA VAL A 22 3.25 -3.55 -12.19
C VAL A 22 1.97 -3.84 -12.99
N LEU A 23 1.78 -3.15 -14.11
CA LEU A 23 0.60 -3.32 -14.97
C LEU A 23 0.65 -4.62 -15.77
N LYS A 24 1.77 -4.91 -16.46
CA LYS A 24 1.91 -6.09 -17.33
C LYS A 24 1.93 -7.40 -16.55
N ALA A 25 2.47 -7.41 -15.32
CA ALA A 25 2.43 -8.56 -14.43
C ALA A 25 1.11 -8.67 -13.64
N GLU A 26 0.14 -7.81 -13.94
CA GLU A 26 -1.19 -7.82 -13.33
C GLU A 26 -1.14 -7.74 -11.79
N LEU A 27 -0.22 -6.92 -11.24
CA LEU A 27 -0.07 -6.76 -9.80
C LEU A 27 -1.06 -5.74 -9.24
N ALA A 28 -1.24 -4.63 -9.94
CA ALA A 28 -2.22 -3.59 -9.61
C ALA A 28 -2.73 -2.92 -10.89
N ASP A 29 -3.83 -2.20 -10.77
CA ASP A 29 -4.45 -1.41 -11.82
C ASP A 29 -4.84 -0.02 -11.29
N TYR A 30 -5.04 0.94 -12.19
CA TYR A 30 -5.45 2.28 -11.82
C TYR A 30 -6.89 2.28 -11.30
N SER A 31 -7.13 3.09 -10.25
CA SER A 31 -8.49 3.34 -9.76
C SER A 31 -9.00 4.70 -10.27
N PRO A 32 -10.31 4.96 -10.27
CA PRO A 32 -10.86 6.28 -10.61
C PRO A 32 -10.54 7.36 -9.57
N VAL A 33 -10.06 6.99 -8.38
CA VAL A 33 -9.68 7.92 -7.31
C VAL A 33 -8.18 8.21 -7.41
N ARG A 34 -7.84 9.50 -7.53
CA ARG A 34 -6.45 9.95 -7.62
C ARG A 34 -5.65 9.47 -6.41
N GLY A 35 -4.50 8.86 -6.67
CA GLY A 35 -3.61 8.32 -5.63
C GLY A 35 -4.01 6.94 -5.11
N CYS A 36 -5.10 6.35 -5.61
CA CYS A 36 -5.54 5.01 -5.26
C CYS A 36 -5.35 4.03 -6.43
N MET A 37 -5.16 2.75 -6.10
CA MET A 37 -4.99 1.65 -7.05
C MET A 37 -5.88 0.48 -6.65
N VAL A 38 -6.27 -0.34 -7.63
CA VAL A 38 -6.88 -1.64 -7.40
C VAL A 38 -5.77 -2.68 -7.37
N ILE A 39 -5.52 -3.30 -6.22
CA ILE A 39 -4.54 -4.39 -6.15
C ILE A 39 -5.19 -5.67 -6.70
N ARG A 40 -4.60 -6.23 -7.76
CA ARG A 40 -5.09 -7.43 -8.46
C ARG A 40 -4.69 -8.70 -7.71
N PRO A 41 -5.30 -9.87 -8.00
CA PRO A 41 -5.02 -11.11 -7.26
C PRO A 41 -3.53 -11.48 -7.17
N SER A 42 -2.75 -11.28 -8.23
CA SER A 42 -1.31 -11.55 -8.22
C SER A 42 -0.55 -10.64 -7.24
N GLY A 43 -0.88 -9.34 -7.20
CA GLY A 43 -0.28 -8.40 -6.25
C GLY A 43 -0.77 -8.63 -4.82
N TYR A 44 -2.06 -8.91 -4.64
CA TYR A 44 -2.63 -9.16 -3.33
C TYR A 44 -2.09 -10.45 -2.71
N GLY A 45 -1.85 -11.48 -3.52
CA GLY A 45 -1.22 -12.72 -3.07
C GLY A 45 0.21 -12.54 -2.56
N ILE A 46 0.95 -11.53 -3.05
CA ILE A 46 2.26 -11.15 -2.47
C ILE A 46 2.04 -10.54 -1.09
N TRP A 47 1.10 -9.61 -0.98
CA TRP A 47 0.75 -8.96 0.29
C TRP A 47 0.31 -9.98 1.35
N GLU A 48 -0.57 -10.93 1.02
CA GLU A 48 -1.05 -11.96 1.95
C GLU A 48 0.11 -12.81 2.52
N ARG A 49 1.12 -13.12 1.68
CA ARG A 49 2.31 -13.88 2.11
C ARG A 49 3.17 -13.06 3.06
N MET A 50 3.36 -11.77 2.76
CA MET A 50 4.10 -10.86 3.64
C MET A 50 3.38 -10.69 4.98
N GLN A 51 2.07 -10.44 4.94
CA GLN A 51 1.24 -10.28 6.13
C GLN A 51 1.30 -11.53 7.01
N ARG A 52 1.15 -12.74 6.43
CA ARG A 52 1.26 -14.00 7.17
C ARG A 52 2.63 -14.19 7.81
N ALA A 53 3.70 -13.94 7.05
CA ALA A 53 5.06 -14.10 7.55
C ALA A 53 5.37 -13.16 8.73
N LEU A 54 4.80 -11.96 8.74
CA LEU A 54 4.92 -11.01 9.85
C LEU A 54 4.02 -11.39 11.03
N ASP A 55 2.76 -11.75 10.76
CA ASP A 55 1.79 -12.18 11.76
C ASP A 55 2.30 -13.39 12.58
N ASP A 56 2.90 -14.38 11.91
CA ASP A 56 3.54 -15.53 12.57
C ASP A 56 4.68 -15.10 13.52
N LYS A 57 5.50 -14.12 13.10
CA LYS A 57 6.59 -13.57 13.92
C LYS A 57 6.07 -12.79 15.13
N PHE A 58 5.00 -12.02 14.96
CA PHE A 58 4.37 -11.28 16.06
C PHE A 58 3.76 -12.24 17.09
N LYS A 59 3.06 -13.28 16.62
CA LYS A 59 2.49 -14.32 17.48
C LYS A 59 3.57 -15.10 18.24
N ALA A 60 4.71 -15.38 17.61
CA ALA A 60 5.84 -16.04 18.28
C ALA A 60 6.41 -15.24 19.46
N THR A 61 6.15 -13.93 19.52
CA THR A 61 6.57 -13.03 20.61
C THR A 61 5.42 -12.61 21.51
N GLY A 62 4.26 -13.28 21.43
CA GLY A 62 3.12 -13.10 22.33
C GLY A 62 2.16 -11.97 21.96
N HIS A 63 2.32 -11.35 20.79
CA HIS A 63 1.39 -10.32 20.33
C HIS A 63 0.05 -10.92 19.90
N GLN A 64 -1.01 -10.12 20.02
CA GLN A 64 -2.37 -10.48 19.62
C GLN A 64 -2.92 -9.42 18.68
N ASN A 65 -3.57 -9.87 17.61
CA ASN A 65 -4.24 -8.96 16.68
C ASN A 65 -5.50 -8.36 17.33
N ALA A 66 -5.72 -7.08 17.07
CA ALA A 66 -6.94 -6.37 17.40
C ALA A 66 -7.37 -5.53 16.19
N TYR A 67 -8.65 -5.18 16.12
CA TYR A 67 -9.19 -4.34 15.05
C TYR A 67 -9.84 -3.11 15.69
N PHE A 68 -9.31 -1.94 15.36
CA PHE A 68 -9.79 -0.65 15.84
C PHE A 68 -10.63 0.03 14.74
N PRO A 69 -11.55 0.94 15.10
CA PRO A 69 -12.32 1.70 14.13
C PRO A 69 -11.42 2.51 13.19
N LEU A 70 -11.79 2.53 11.90
CA LEU A 70 -11.09 3.33 10.88
C LEU A 70 -11.32 4.85 11.08
N PHE A 71 -12.54 5.23 11.44
CA PHE A 71 -12.88 6.64 11.68
C PHE A 71 -12.46 7.04 13.09
N ILE A 72 -11.56 8.01 13.17
CA ILE A 72 -11.03 8.55 14.42
C ILE A 72 -11.61 9.97 14.60
N PRO A 73 -12.21 10.30 15.75
CA PRO A 73 -12.65 11.67 16.03
C PRO A 73 -11.49 12.65 15.89
N GLN A 74 -11.72 13.80 15.23
CA GLN A 74 -10.69 14.83 15.07
C GLN A 74 -10.10 15.27 16.41
N SER A 75 -10.93 15.38 17.45
CA SER A 75 -10.51 15.72 18.81
C SER A 75 -9.50 14.73 19.41
N TYR A 76 -9.39 13.50 18.90
CA TYR A 76 -8.39 12.53 19.34
C TYR A 76 -7.06 12.73 18.59
N LEU A 77 -7.11 13.09 17.30
CA LEU A 77 -5.92 13.42 16.51
C LEU A 77 -5.25 14.71 17.02
N GLU A 78 -6.05 15.71 17.41
CA GLU A 78 -5.57 16.99 17.93
C GLU A 78 -4.82 16.87 19.26
N ARG A 79 -5.07 15.80 20.04
CA ARG A 79 -4.38 15.56 21.31
C ARG A 79 -2.91 15.14 21.13
N GLU A 80 -2.59 14.50 20.01
CA GLU A 80 -1.22 14.08 19.65
C GLU A 80 -0.41 15.22 19.00
N ALA A 81 -1.08 16.22 18.41
CA ALA A 81 -0.43 17.36 17.76
C ALA A 81 0.48 18.17 18.70
N ALA A 82 0.24 18.10 20.01
CA ALA A 82 1.10 18.73 21.03
C ALA A 82 2.46 18.00 21.23
N HIS A 83 2.60 16.75 20.77
CA HIS A 83 3.83 15.93 20.95
C HIS A 83 4.64 15.75 19.66
N VAL A 84 4.12 16.15 18.50
CA VAL A 84 4.70 15.81 17.20
C VAL A 84 4.84 17.05 16.33
N GLU A 85 5.94 17.79 16.50
CA GLU A 85 6.38 18.80 15.53
C GLU A 85 6.74 18.10 14.21
N GLY A 86 5.84 18.14 13.22
CA GLY A 86 6.16 17.74 11.85
C GLY A 86 5.22 16.71 11.20
N PHE A 87 4.21 16.18 11.91
CA PHE A 87 3.13 15.45 11.25
C PHE A 87 2.11 16.46 10.71
N ALA A 88 2.27 16.83 9.44
CA ALA A 88 1.14 17.37 8.69
C ALA A 88 0.09 16.25 8.57
N PRO A 89 -1.19 16.47 8.91
CA PRO A 89 -2.19 15.42 8.81
C PRO A 89 -2.49 15.14 7.34
N GLU A 90 -1.89 14.09 6.77
CA GLU A 90 -2.27 13.50 5.47
C GLU A 90 -3.59 12.70 5.60
N THR A 91 -4.55 13.22 6.37
CA THR A 91 -5.81 12.56 6.68
C THR A 91 -6.93 13.08 5.79
N ALA A 92 -7.68 12.18 5.16
CA ALA A 92 -8.97 12.54 4.58
C ALA A 92 -9.97 12.83 5.71
N VAL A 93 -10.61 14.01 5.67
CA VAL A 93 -11.70 14.37 6.58
C VAL A 93 -13.02 14.02 5.91
N VAL A 94 -13.90 13.33 6.65
CA VAL A 94 -15.23 12.91 6.19
C VAL A 94 -16.30 13.67 6.97
#